data_AF-A0A1C5W6G2-F1
#
_entry.id   AF-A0A1C5W6G2-F1
#
_cell.length_a   1.000
_cell.length_b   1.000
_cell.length_c   1.000
_cell.angle_alpha   90.00
_cell.angle_beta   90.00
_cell.angle_gamma   90.00
#
_symmetry.space_group_name_H-M   'P 1'
#
loop_
_entity.id
_entity.type
_entity.pdbx_description
1 polymer ?
#
loop_
_entity_poly.entity_id
_entity_poly.type
_entity_poly.pdbx_seq_one_letter_code
_entity_poly.pdbx_strand_id
1 'polypeptide(L)'
;MKRFICKTWDNNRAAKIELRLDSPEGELIGVCELEPMQGETAYVLHEASVKSVKGKHALVMVFRGDPLAKEEDIMNLEWFTFTE
;
A
#
# COMPACT_ATOMS: atom_id res chain seq x y z
N MET A 1 11.30 -9.52 -11.13
CA MET A 1 9.82 -9.50 -11.02
C MET A 1 9.53 -8.24 -10.27
N LYS A 2 8.87 -7.26 -10.90
CA LYS A 2 8.77 -5.94 -10.31
C LYS A 2 8.00 -6.02 -8.99
N ARG A 3 8.56 -5.42 -7.94
CA ARG A 3 7.91 -5.35 -6.63
C ARG A 3 7.65 -3.90 -6.25
N PHE A 4 6.55 -3.69 -5.55
CA PHE A 4 6.31 -2.51 -4.74
C PHE A 4 6.72 -2.85 -3.31
N ILE A 5 7.42 -1.93 -2.65
CA ILE A 5 7.79 -2.04 -1.24
C ILE A 5 7.40 -0.75 -0.56
N CYS A 6 6.74 -0.83 0.60
CA CYS A 6 6.49 0.35 1.43
C CYS A 6 6.87 0.13 2.88
N LYS A 7 7.27 1.21 3.54
CA LYS A 7 7.50 1.25 4.98
C LYS A 7 6.33 1.94 5.66
N THR A 8 5.81 1.27 6.67
CA THR A 8 4.86 1.84 7.63
C THR A 8 5.52 1.97 8.98
N TRP A 9 5.01 2.86 9.83
CA TRP A 9 5.47 3.04 11.19
C TRP A 9 4.29 3.23 12.15
N ASP A 10 4.51 2.91 13.42
CA ASP A 10 3.49 2.93 14.47
C ASP A 10 2.31 1.99 14.16
N ASN A 11 1.13 2.26 14.70
CA ASN A 11 -0.06 1.44 14.52
C ASN A 11 -0.50 1.38 13.05
N ASN A 12 -0.73 0.16 12.55
CA ASN A 12 -1.51 -0.08 11.35
C ASN A 12 -2.55 -1.19 11.59
N ARG A 13 -3.60 -1.20 10.79
CA ARG A 13 -4.65 -2.21 10.81
C ARG A 13 -4.51 -3.16 9.62
N ALA A 14 -5.23 -4.27 9.71
CA ALA A 14 -5.48 -5.12 8.55
C ALA A 14 -6.15 -4.28 7.45
N ALA A 15 -5.45 -4.11 6.34
CA ALA A 15 -5.86 -3.24 5.25
C ALA A 15 -5.12 -3.60 3.97
N LYS A 16 -5.46 -2.93 2.87
CA LYS A 16 -4.72 -3.07 1.62
C LYS A 16 -4.53 -1.75 0.90
N ILE A 17 -3.43 -1.68 0.15
CA ILE A 17 -3.12 -0.61 -0.79
C ILE A 17 -3.29 -1.17 -2.19
N GLU A 18 -4.31 -0.69 -2.89
CA GLU A 18 -4.45 -0.95 -4.32
C GLU A 18 -3.55 0.03 -5.09
N LEU A 19 -2.68 -0.52 -5.94
CA LEU A 19 -1.77 0.23 -6.80
C LEU A 19 -2.42 0.36 -8.17
N ARG A 20 -2.80 1.58 -8.55
CA ARG A 20 -3.54 1.86 -9.79
C ARG A 20 -2.84 2.89 -10.67
N LEU A 21 -3.07 2.79 -11.97
CA LEU A 21 -2.57 3.74 -12.95
C LEU A 21 -3.60 4.84 -13.23
N ASP A 22 -3.13 6.08 -13.19
CA ASP A 22 -3.77 7.30 -13.71
C ASP A 22 -5.05 7.78 -13.00
N SER A 23 -5.87 6.89 -12.41
CA SER A 23 -7.06 7.27 -11.63
C SER A 23 -7.38 6.27 -10.50
N PRO A 24 -8.23 6.63 -9.52
CA PRO A 24 -8.66 5.72 -8.45
C PRO A 24 -9.42 4.47 -8.95
N GLU A 25 -10.05 4.54 -10.12
CA GLU A 25 -10.71 3.43 -10.81
C GLU A 25 -9.85 2.84 -11.95
N GLY A 26 -8.63 3.37 -12.15
CA GLY A 26 -7.74 2.99 -13.24
C GLY A 26 -7.18 1.57 -13.11
N GLU A 27 -6.31 1.17 -14.04
CA GLU A 27 -5.83 -0.21 -14.11
C GLU A 27 -5.14 -0.61 -12.79
N LEU A 28 -5.64 -1.67 -12.16
CA LEU A 28 -5.01 -2.29 -11.00
C LEU A 28 -3.77 -3.07 -11.43
N ILE A 29 -2.61 -2.65 -10.91
CA ILE A 29 -1.31 -3.25 -11.22
C ILE A 29 -0.72 -4.05 -10.06
N GLY A 30 -1.25 -3.90 -8.85
CA GLY A 30 -0.86 -4.69 -7.69
C GLY A 30 -1.71 -4.38 -6.47
N VAL A 31 -1.65 -5.26 -5.47
CA VAL A 31 -2.30 -5.09 -4.17
C VAL A 31 -1.26 -5.40 -3.10
N CYS A 32 -1.00 -4.44 -2.22
CA CYS A 32 -0.16 -4.63 -1.05
C CYS A 32 -1.06 -4.86 0.17
N GLU A 33 -1.04 -6.07 0.70
CA GLU A 33 -1.72 -6.38 1.96
C GLU A 33 -0.89 -5.81 3.12
N LEU A 34 -1.58 -5.30 4.13
CA LEU A 34 -1.01 -4.75 5.35
C LEU A 34 -1.51 -5.58 6.52
N GLU A 35 -0.58 -6.20 7.23
CA GLU A 35 -0.88 -6.89 8.50
C GLU A 35 -0.98 -5.87 9.64
N PRO A 36 -1.89 -6.06 10.62
CA PRO A 36 -2.05 -5.16 11.75
C PRO A 36 -0.83 -5.16 12.69
N MET A 37 -0.56 -4.00 13.30
CA MET A 37 0.53 -3.79 14.26
C MET A 37 0.10 -2.84 15.39
N GLN A 38 0.70 -3.02 16.56
CA GLN A 38 0.58 -2.14 17.72
C GLN A 38 1.96 -1.54 18.07
N GLY A 39 2.00 -0.24 18.36
CA GLY A 39 3.14 0.66 18.15
C GLY A 39 4.39 0.61 19.06
N GLU A 40 5.07 1.76 19.00
CA GLU A 40 6.29 2.31 19.64
C GLU A 40 7.70 2.08 19.04
N THR A 41 8.05 0.94 18.41
CA THR A 41 9.40 0.80 17.78
C THR A 41 9.46 -0.02 16.48
N ALA A 42 8.34 -0.55 16.01
CA ALA A 42 8.31 -1.39 14.82
C ALA A 42 7.99 -0.56 13.58
N TYR A 43 8.94 -0.47 12.66
CA TYR A 43 8.62 -0.22 11.26
C TYR A 43 8.54 -1.56 10.55
N VAL A 44 7.60 -1.69 9.62
CA VAL A 44 7.47 -2.89 8.79
C VAL A 44 7.53 -2.51 7.33
N LEU A 45 8.26 -3.33 6.59
CA LEU A 45 8.26 -3.33 5.14
C LEU A 45 7.17 -4.28 4.66
N HIS A 46 6.26 -3.77 3.86
CA HIS A 46 5.25 -4.56 3.15
C HIS A 46 5.63 -4.62 1.68
N GLU A 47 5.40 -5.78 1.06
CA GLU A 47 5.78 -6.02 -0.34
C GLU A 47 4.60 -6.55 -1.16
N ALA A 48 4.54 -6.14 -2.42
CA ALA A 48 3.58 -6.65 -3.38
C ALA A 48 4.22 -6.89 -4.75
N SER A 49 3.83 -7.98 -5.40
CA SER A 49 4.11 -8.18 -6.82
C SER A 49 3.31 -7.16 -7.64
N VAL A 50 3.95 -6.53 -8.62
CA VAL A 50 3.28 -5.60 -9.54
C VAL A 50 3.44 -6.03 -10.99
N LYS A 51 2.41 -5.75 -11.79
CA LYS A 51 2.44 -5.94 -13.25
C LYS A 51 3.56 -5.07 -13.86
N SER A 52 4.10 -5.54 -14.99
CA SER A 52 5.05 -4.74 -15.75
C SER A 52 4.35 -3.60 -16.48
N VAL A 53 4.67 -2.36 -16.10
CA VAL A 53 4.17 -1.12 -16.72
C VAL A 53 5.30 -0.46 -17.52
N LYS A 54 4.96 0.21 -18.63
CA LYS A 54 5.86 0.99 -19.49
C LYS A 54 5.37 2.43 -19.58
N GLY A 55 6.26 3.38 -19.82
CA GLY A 55 5.90 4.80 -19.95
C GLY A 55 5.79 5.52 -18.61
N LYS A 56 5.27 6.75 -18.65
CA LYS A 56 5.07 7.61 -17.48
C LYS A 56 3.59 7.65 -17.14
N HIS A 57 3.25 7.24 -15.93
CA HIS A 57 1.88 7.20 -15.41
C HIS A 57 1.84 7.90 -14.05
N ALA A 58 0.66 8.38 -13.67
CA ALA A 58 0.42 8.70 -12.27
C ALA A 58 0.20 7.39 -11.49
N LEU A 59 0.90 7.23 -10.37
CA LEU A 59 0.59 6.17 -9.42
C LEU A 59 -0.49 6.67 -8.47
N VAL A 60 -1.62 5.97 -8.46
CA VAL A 60 -2.71 6.21 -7.52
C VAL A 60 -2.74 5.07 -6.50
N MET A 61 -2.58 5.40 -5.22
CA MET A 61 -2.68 4.46 -4.12
C MET A 61 -4.06 4.58 -3.48
N VAL A 62 -4.87 3.53 -3.58
CA VAL A 62 -6.21 3.51 -2.96
C VAL A 62 -6.17 2.65 -1.71
N PHE A 63 -6.34 3.29 -0.56
CA PHE A 63 -6.32 2.65 0.74
C PHE A 63 -7.70 2.07 1.07
N ARG A 64 -7.74 0.78 1.40
CA ARG A 64 -8.97 0.08 1.78
C ARG A 64 -8.78 -0.56 3.16
N GLY A 65 -9.51 -0.05 4.14
CA GLY A 65 -9.62 -0.65 5.48
C GLY A 65 -10.84 -1.55 5.60
N ASP A 66 -11.08 -2.04 6.82
CA ASP A 66 -12.31 -2.79 7.15
C ASP A 66 -13.54 -1.87 7.02
N PRO A 67 -14.52 -2.22 6.16
CA PRO A 67 -15.75 -1.42 5.98
C PRO A 67 -16.64 -1.35 7.23
N LEU A 68 -16.42 -2.23 8.22
CA LEU A 68 -17.14 -2.25 9.48
C LEU A 68 -16.44 -1.45 10.59
N ALA A 69 -15.18 -1.05 10.38
CA ALA A 69 -14.46 -0.21 11.32
C ALA A 69 -15.05 1.22 11.32
N LYS A 70 -15.24 1.79 12.52
CA LYS A 70 -15.56 3.22 12.66
C LYS A 70 -14.30 4.04 12.34
N GLU A 71 -14.49 5.27 11.86
CA GLU A 71 -13.42 6.18 11.40
C GLU A 71 -12.19 6.16 12.32
N GLU A 72 -11.18 5.40 11.90
CA GLU A 72 -9.92 5.20 12.60
C GLU A 72 -8.81 5.18 11.57
N ASP A 73 -7.66 5.75 11.95
CA ASP A 73 -6.48 5.75 11.09
C ASP A 73 -6.06 4.31 10.75
N ILE A 74 -5.88 4.06 9.46
CA ILE A 74 -5.58 2.71 8.94
C ILE A 74 -4.09 2.40 9.06
N MET A 75 -3.23 3.41 8.84
CA MET A 75 -1.77 3.32 8.94
C MET A 75 -1.10 4.69 8.85
N ASN A 76 0.19 4.75 9.21
CA ASN A 76 1.10 5.79 8.74
C ASN A 76 2.05 5.23 7.66
N LEU A 77 1.95 5.76 6.43
CA LEU A 77 2.87 5.43 5.33
C LEU A 77 4.07 6.38 5.37
N GLU A 78 5.29 5.85 5.50
CA GLU A 78 6.51 6.65 5.57
C GLU A 78 7.14 6.85 4.19
N TRP A 79 7.44 5.75 3.50
CA TRP A 79 7.98 5.79 2.14
C TRP A 79 7.56 4.55 1.35
N PHE A 80 7.70 4.64 0.03
CA PHE A 80 7.57 3.49 -0.86
C PHE A 80 8.62 3.55 -1.97
N THR A 81 8.89 2.40 -2.57
CA THR A 81 9.78 2.26 -3.73
C THR A 81 9.30 1.12 -4.63
N PHE A 82 9.87 1.05 -5.83
CA PHE A 82 9.76 -0.10 -6.72
C PHE A 82 11.14 -0.73 -6.92
N THR A 83 11.19 -2.06 -7.01
CA THR A 83 12.41 -2.80 -7.38
C THR A 83 12.20 -3.56 -8.69
N GLU A 84 13.29 -3.84 -9.41
CA GLU A 84 13.29 -4.59 -10.68
C GLU A 84 13.16 -6.12 -10.50
#